data_AF-A0A1B6HIK2-F1
#
_entry.id   AF-A0A1B6HIK2-F1
#
_cell.length_a   1.000
_cell.length_b   1.000
_cell.length_c   1.000
_cell.angle_alpha   90.00
_cell.angle_beta   90.00
_cell.angle_gamma   90.00
#
_symmetry.space_group_name_H-M   'P 1'
#
loop_
_entity.id
_entity.type
_entity.pdbx_description
1 polymer ?
#
loop_
_entity_poly.entity_id
_entity_poly.type
_entity_poly.pdbx_seq_one_letter_code
_entity_poly.pdbx_strand_id
1 'polypeptide(L)'
;QIRRADIVVVAIGSPQFVKGEWLKPGATVIDCGINSIPDPTKKSGSRLVGDVEFDSAQKVAGYITPVPGGVGPMTVAMLMKNTVISAQRTAKALLEARWNINHLPLSLHSPVPSDIEIAKAQEPKDIQQLGRELGLAPGEILPYGSKKAKVTLSVLDRLKNRTNGKYIVVAGITPTPLGEGKSTTTVGLAQALYAHKHKNTFACVRQPSMGPTFGIKGGAAGGGYSQVIPMEEFNLHLTGDIHAITAANNLLAAQLDTRIFHEATQTDSALYDRLVPKLKGQRTFSAIQLRRLQRLGITKTDPESLTDEEKKMFARLDIDPATITWTRVVDVNDRFLRKIIIGASDTEKNMTRETSFSITVASEIMAVLALAKNLEDMKTRLANMVVAMDRSGKPVTADDLGMTGALAVLLRDSIQPTLMQTLEGSPVFVHTGPFANIAHGCSSVIADAIALKVAGREGYVITEAGFGSDIGMEKFFDIKCRSSGLVPDAIVLVSSVRALKMHGGGHPVTPGRPLDQTYLQENLELLEKGL
;
A
#
# COMPACT_ATOMS: atom_id res chain seq x y z
N GLN A 1 2.90 -57.75 19.48
CA GLN A 1 2.10 -56.68 20.14
C GLN A 1 0.66 -56.66 19.63
N ILE A 2 0.40 -56.80 18.32
CA ILE A 2 -0.96 -56.81 17.72
C ILE A 2 -1.91 -57.83 18.37
N ARG A 3 -1.43 -59.04 18.69
CA ARG A 3 -2.23 -60.13 19.32
C ARG A 3 -2.80 -59.81 20.72
N ARG A 4 -2.42 -58.69 21.32
CA ARG A 4 -2.95 -58.22 22.62
C ARG A 4 -3.92 -57.05 22.49
N ALA A 5 -4.06 -56.44 21.31
CA ALA A 5 -4.88 -55.26 21.08
C ALA A 5 -6.35 -55.61 20.87
N ASP A 6 -7.25 -54.85 21.50
CA ASP A 6 -8.69 -54.95 21.29
C ASP A 6 -9.17 -54.19 20.05
N ILE A 7 -8.44 -53.15 19.66
CA ILE A 7 -8.66 -52.37 18.45
C ILE A 7 -7.35 -52.29 17.67
N VAL A 8 -7.39 -52.64 16.38
CA VAL A 8 -6.24 -52.61 15.48
C VAL A 8 -6.56 -51.68 14.32
N VAL A 9 -5.86 -50.53 14.23
CA VAL A 9 -5.96 -49.60 13.09
C VAL A 9 -4.76 -49.81 12.19
N VAL A 10 -4.99 -50.10 10.91
CA VAL A 10 -3.94 -50.47 9.94
C VAL A 10 -3.93 -49.47 8.78
N ALA A 11 -2.77 -48.84 8.56
CA ALA A 11 -2.52 -47.85 7.50
C ALA A 11 -1.04 -47.90 7.08
N ILE A 12 -0.57 -49.10 6.72
CA ILE A 12 0.81 -49.42 6.37
C ILE A 12 1.11 -49.07 4.91
N GLY A 13 0.10 -49.06 4.04
CA GLY A 13 0.28 -48.85 2.59
C GLY A 13 0.95 -50.05 1.90
N SER A 14 0.69 -51.27 2.39
CA SER A 14 1.20 -52.51 1.82
C SER A 14 0.08 -53.55 1.79
N PRO A 15 -0.28 -54.08 0.60
CA PRO A 15 -1.46 -54.92 0.44
C PRO A 15 -1.38 -56.19 1.27
N GLN A 16 -2.41 -56.43 2.09
CA GLN A 16 -2.61 -57.69 2.84
C GLN A 16 -1.42 -58.10 3.74
N PHE A 17 -0.65 -57.12 4.22
CA PHE A 17 0.50 -57.33 5.10
C PHE A 17 0.09 -57.92 6.45
N VAL A 18 -0.96 -57.37 7.07
CA VAL A 18 -1.45 -57.85 8.37
C VAL A 18 -2.31 -59.10 8.17
N LYS A 19 -1.88 -60.22 8.76
CA LYS A 19 -2.57 -61.51 8.67
C LYS A 19 -3.53 -61.73 9.84
N GLY A 20 -4.63 -62.44 9.59
CA GLY A 20 -5.64 -62.73 10.60
C GLY A 20 -5.10 -63.45 11.85
N GLU A 21 -4.10 -64.31 11.69
CA GLU A 21 -3.40 -65.02 12.79
C GLU A 21 -2.68 -64.09 13.78
N TRP A 22 -2.39 -62.85 13.39
CA TRP A 22 -1.73 -61.87 14.25
C TRP A 22 -2.73 -61.14 15.15
N LEU A 23 -4.04 -61.25 14.87
CA LEU A 23 -5.11 -60.56 15.58
C LEU A 23 -5.52 -61.30 16.84
N LYS A 24 -5.97 -60.54 17.84
CA LYS A 24 -6.67 -61.09 19.01
C LYS A 24 -8.09 -61.53 18.56
N PRO A 25 -8.57 -62.73 18.93
CA PRO A 25 -9.95 -63.12 18.68
C PRO A 25 -10.94 -62.10 19.25
N GLY A 26 -11.91 -61.69 18.43
CA GLY A 26 -12.90 -60.67 18.80
C GLY A 26 -12.43 -59.21 18.66
N ALA A 27 -11.18 -58.95 18.24
CA ALA A 27 -10.70 -57.58 18.05
C ALA A 27 -11.49 -56.85 16.94
N THR A 28 -11.59 -55.52 17.09
CA THR A 28 -12.10 -54.64 16.02
C THR A 28 -10.94 -54.19 15.15
N VAL A 29 -11.02 -54.47 13.85
CA VAL A 29 -9.98 -54.10 12.87
C VAL A 29 -10.49 -53.00 11.96
N ILE A 30 -9.75 -51.88 11.94
CA ILE A 30 -10.01 -50.73 11.07
C ILE A 30 -8.89 -50.69 10.05
N ASP A 31 -9.17 -51.19 8.85
CA ASP A 31 -8.28 -51.15 7.71
C ASP A 31 -8.50 -49.85 6.93
N CYS A 32 -7.56 -48.93 7.09
CA CYS A 32 -7.52 -47.65 6.40
C CYS A 32 -6.73 -47.72 5.09
N GLY A 33 -6.00 -48.81 4.86
CA GLY A 33 -5.18 -49.01 3.67
C GLY A 33 -6.04 -49.20 2.43
N ILE A 34 -5.59 -48.65 1.29
CA ILE A 34 -6.17 -48.91 -0.02
C ILE A 34 -5.03 -49.16 -0.98
N ASN A 35 -4.91 -50.39 -1.44
CA ASN A 35 -3.88 -50.84 -2.36
C ASN A 35 -4.53 -51.49 -3.58
N SER A 36 -3.85 -51.41 -4.73
CA SER A 36 -4.26 -52.09 -5.95
C SER A 36 -3.38 -53.31 -6.17
N ILE A 37 -3.98 -54.49 -6.38
CA ILE A 37 -3.27 -55.71 -6.73
C ILE A 37 -3.78 -56.25 -8.08
N PRO A 38 -2.93 -56.91 -8.88
CA PRO A 38 -3.35 -57.51 -10.14
C PRO A 38 -4.49 -58.51 -9.95
N ASP A 39 -5.52 -58.40 -10.79
CA ASP A 39 -6.66 -59.32 -10.82
C ASP A 39 -7.18 -59.41 -12.26
N PRO A 40 -6.82 -60.48 -13.00
CA PRO A 40 -7.23 -60.65 -14.40
C PRO A 40 -8.73 -60.89 -14.55
N THR A 41 -9.47 -61.16 -13.46
CA THR A 41 -10.92 -61.36 -13.49
C THR A 41 -11.70 -60.04 -13.51
N LYS A 42 -11.05 -58.91 -13.21
CA LYS A 42 -11.66 -57.58 -13.27
C LYS A 42 -11.32 -56.89 -14.58
N LYS A 43 -12.29 -56.15 -15.14
CA LYS A 43 -12.09 -55.34 -16.37
C LYS A 43 -10.94 -54.33 -16.25
N SER A 44 -10.65 -53.86 -15.05
CA SER A 44 -9.54 -52.94 -14.73
C SER A 44 -8.16 -53.61 -14.67
N GLY A 45 -8.07 -54.94 -14.80
CA GLY A 45 -6.84 -55.72 -14.61
C GLY A 45 -6.32 -55.76 -13.16
N SER A 46 -7.06 -55.16 -12.22
CA SER A 46 -6.67 -55.02 -10.82
C SER A 46 -7.89 -54.91 -9.92
N ARG A 47 -7.72 -55.29 -8.65
CA ARG A 47 -8.72 -55.13 -7.58
C ARG A 47 -8.13 -54.35 -6.41
N LEU A 48 -9.01 -53.64 -5.71
CA LEU A 48 -8.65 -52.93 -4.48
C LEU A 48 -8.68 -53.88 -3.29
N VAL A 49 -7.66 -53.80 -2.45
CA VAL A 49 -7.54 -54.51 -1.17
C VAL A 49 -6.99 -53.58 -0.10
N GLY A 50 -7.24 -53.91 1.15
CA GLY A 50 -6.66 -53.20 2.28
C GLY A 50 -5.25 -53.65 2.65
N ASP A 51 -4.72 -53.10 3.73
CA ASP A 51 -3.45 -53.55 4.31
C ASP A 51 -3.60 -54.84 5.13
N VAL A 52 -4.85 -55.20 5.48
CA VAL A 52 -5.20 -56.42 6.17
C VAL A 52 -5.70 -57.45 5.16
N GLU A 53 -5.26 -58.69 5.32
CA GLU A 53 -5.81 -59.80 4.57
C GLU A 53 -7.24 -60.11 5.04
N PHE A 54 -8.22 -59.49 4.37
CA PHE A 54 -9.62 -59.48 4.79
C PHE A 54 -10.18 -60.88 5.10
N ASP A 55 -9.94 -61.87 4.22
CA ASP A 55 -10.51 -63.22 4.34
C ASP A 55 -10.00 -64.00 5.57
N SER A 56 -8.75 -63.77 5.98
CA SER A 56 -8.20 -64.40 7.19
C SER A 56 -8.58 -63.60 8.44
N ALA A 57 -8.61 -62.28 8.36
CA ALA A 57 -8.97 -61.41 9.46
C ALA A 57 -10.45 -61.51 9.86
N GLN A 58 -11.38 -61.61 8.90
CA GLN A 58 -12.82 -61.71 9.16
C GLN A 58 -13.20 -62.95 9.99
N LYS A 59 -12.40 -64.01 9.95
CA LYS A 59 -12.62 -65.24 10.72
C LYS A 59 -12.25 -65.10 12.20
N VAL A 60 -11.41 -64.13 12.53
CA VAL A 60 -10.82 -63.95 13.87
C VAL A 60 -11.32 -62.67 14.53
N ALA A 61 -11.39 -61.58 13.78
CA ALA A 61 -11.88 -60.28 14.23
C ALA A 61 -13.37 -60.33 14.54
N GLY A 62 -13.80 -59.63 15.59
CA GLY A 62 -15.23 -59.41 15.86
C GLY A 62 -15.85 -58.46 14.84
N TYR A 63 -15.04 -57.58 14.26
CA TYR A 63 -15.43 -56.67 13.18
C TYR A 63 -14.20 -56.29 12.36
N ILE A 64 -14.35 -56.18 11.03
CA ILE A 64 -13.33 -55.63 10.13
C ILE A 64 -13.99 -54.71 9.10
N THR A 65 -13.43 -53.51 8.89
CA THR A 65 -13.93 -52.59 7.86
C THR A 65 -13.66 -53.15 6.45
N PRO A 66 -14.65 -53.12 5.52
CA PRO A 66 -14.43 -53.56 4.15
C PRO A 66 -13.49 -52.61 3.39
N VAL A 67 -12.70 -53.15 2.47
CA VAL A 67 -11.92 -52.35 1.52
C VAL A 67 -12.25 -52.80 0.10
N PRO A 68 -12.77 -51.91 -0.77
CA PRO A 68 -13.10 -50.50 -0.53
C PRO A 68 -14.39 -50.31 0.29
N GLY A 69 -14.61 -49.09 0.80
CA GLY A 69 -15.90 -48.65 1.34
C GLY A 69 -16.04 -48.64 2.87
N GLY A 70 -15.04 -49.10 3.62
CA GLY A 70 -15.09 -49.18 5.08
C GLY A 70 -14.95 -47.83 5.77
N VAL A 71 -13.77 -47.21 5.69
CA VAL A 71 -13.51 -45.92 6.37
C VAL A 71 -13.94 -44.70 5.56
N GLY A 72 -14.23 -44.86 4.27
CA GLY A 72 -14.55 -43.77 3.34
C GLY A 72 -15.65 -42.81 3.81
N PRO A 73 -16.84 -43.30 4.21
CA PRO A 73 -17.91 -42.43 4.72
C PRO A 73 -17.50 -41.60 5.95
N MET A 74 -16.71 -42.18 6.86
CA MET A 74 -16.18 -41.47 8.02
C MET A 74 -15.16 -40.39 7.60
N THR A 75 -14.26 -40.71 6.66
CA THR A 75 -13.31 -39.73 6.11
C THR A 75 -14.03 -38.54 5.49
N VAL A 76 -15.08 -38.78 4.69
CA VAL A 76 -15.89 -37.71 4.09
C VAL A 76 -16.59 -36.88 5.16
N ALA A 77 -17.21 -37.52 6.15
CA ALA A 77 -17.86 -36.83 7.26
C ALA A 77 -16.89 -35.98 8.08
N MET A 78 -15.68 -36.50 8.36
CA MET A 78 -14.63 -35.76 9.07
C MET A 78 -14.08 -34.62 8.23
N LEU A 79 -13.92 -34.79 6.93
CA LEU A 79 -13.53 -33.71 6.02
C LEU A 79 -14.56 -32.58 6.07
N MET A 80 -15.84 -32.89 5.87
CA MET A 80 -16.93 -31.91 5.96
C MET A 80 -16.98 -31.23 7.32
N LYS A 81 -16.89 -32.00 8.41
CA LYS A 81 -16.88 -31.47 9.79
C LYS A 81 -15.70 -30.53 10.01
N ASN A 82 -14.49 -30.91 9.58
CA ASN A 82 -13.30 -30.08 9.70
C ASN A 82 -13.41 -28.81 8.85
N THR A 83 -13.98 -28.89 7.64
CA THR A 83 -14.30 -27.73 6.81
C THR A 83 -15.28 -26.79 7.50
N VAL A 84 -16.35 -27.32 8.11
CA VAL A 84 -17.32 -26.52 8.88
C VAL A 84 -16.67 -25.88 10.11
N ILE A 85 -15.88 -26.63 10.89
CA ILE A 85 -15.17 -26.10 12.06
C ILE A 85 -14.19 -25.00 11.64
N SER A 86 -13.46 -25.20 10.54
CA SER A 86 -12.55 -24.19 9.99
C SER A 86 -13.33 -22.94 9.58
N ALA A 87 -14.42 -23.09 8.83
CA ALA A 87 -15.29 -22.00 8.42
C ALA A 87 -15.89 -21.24 9.63
N GLN A 88 -16.32 -21.95 10.67
CA GLN A 88 -16.83 -21.36 11.91
C GLN A 88 -15.76 -20.58 12.66
N ARG A 89 -14.52 -21.10 12.77
CA ARG A 89 -13.40 -20.37 13.38
C ARG A 89 -13.07 -19.10 12.60
N THR A 90 -13.02 -19.19 11.27
CA THR A 90 -12.81 -18.03 10.40
C THR A 90 -13.95 -17.03 10.51
N ALA A 91 -15.21 -17.48 10.49
CA ALA A 91 -16.37 -16.62 10.66
C ALA A 91 -16.35 -15.95 12.04
N LYS A 92 -16.05 -16.70 13.11
CA LYS A 92 -15.91 -16.16 14.46
C LYS A 92 -14.79 -15.11 14.51
N ALA A 93 -13.62 -15.36 13.96
CA ALA A 93 -12.54 -14.36 13.91
C ALA A 93 -12.87 -13.13 13.05
N LEU A 94 -13.71 -13.28 12.01
CA LEU A 94 -14.19 -12.16 11.19
C LEU A 94 -15.30 -11.36 11.89
N LEU A 95 -16.15 -12.03 12.69
CA LEU A 95 -17.26 -11.45 13.44
C LEU A 95 -16.82 -10.87 14.79
N GLU A 96 -15.79 -11.45 15.41
CA GLU A 96 -15.14 -10.92 16.60
C GLU A 96 -14.41 -9.63 16.21
N ALA A 97 -15.02 -8.51 16.60
CA ALA A 97 -14.57 -7.17 16.25
C ALA A 97 -13.29 -6.72 17.00
N ARG A 98 -12.57 -7.61 17.70
CA ARG A 98 -11.38 -7.26 18.49
C ARG A 98 -10.17 -8.07 18.04
N TRP A 99 -9.08 -7.36 17.77
CA TRP A 99 -7.79 -7.97 17.47
C TRP A 99 -7.20 -8.64 18.71
N ASN A 100 -6.46 -9.73 18.50
CA ASN A 100 -5.66 -10.34 19.55
C ASN A 100 -4.34 -9.56 19.69
N ILE A 101 -4.39 -8.44 20.42
CA ILE A 101 -3.31 -7.47 20.51
C ILE A 101 -2.26 -7.90 21.53
N ASN A 102 -0.99 -7.97 21.11
CA ASN A 102 0.14 -8.09 22.01
C ASN A 102 0.89 -6.74 22.09
N HIS A 103 0.54 -5.83 22.99
CA HIS A 103 1.20 -4.51 23.02
C HIS A 103 2.65 -4.63 23.52
N LEU A 104 3.52 -3.73 23.07
CA LEU A 104 4.90 -3.66 23.55
C LEU A 104 4.98 -2.74 24.77
N PRO A 105 5.59 -3.15 25.89
CA PRO A 105 5.75 -2.28 27.06
C PRO A 105 6.73 -1.14 26.75
N LEU A 106 6.53 0.00 27.42
CA LEU A 106 7.42 1.16 27.39
C LEU A 106 8.21 1.31 28.69
N SER A 107 9.50 1.56 28.56
CA SER A 107 10.37 1.99 29.67
C SER A 107 10.53 3.51 29.63
N LEU A 108 9.83 4.21 30.52
CA LEU A 108 9.88 5.66 30.59
C LEU A 108 11.06 6.13 31.45
N HIS A 109 11.81 7.08 30.91
CA HIS A 109 12.96 7.72 31.57
C HIS A 109 12.71 9.22 31.81
N SER A 110 13.30 9.74 32.89
CA SER A 110 13.34 11.17 33.22
C SER A 110 14.77 11.57 33.59
N PRO A 111 15.37 12.59 32.94
CA PRO A 111 14.81 13.38 31.83
C PRO A 111 14.52 12.54 30.59
N VAL A 112 13.56 12.98 29.77
CA VAL A 112 13.17 12.27 28.53
C VAL A 112 14.38 12.24 27.58
N PRO A 113 14.83 11.07 27.12
CA PRO A 113 15.94 10.96 26.17
C PRO A 113 15.60 11.58 24.81
N SER A 114 16.59 11.68 23.93
CA SER A 114 16.34 12.14 22.56
C SER A 114 15.46 11.15 21.79
N ASP A 115 14.76 11.63 20.76
CA ASP A 115 13.82 10.81 19.98
C ASP A 115 14.48 9.55 19.41
N ILE A 116 15.72 9.68 18.91
CA ILE A 116 16.48 8.57 18.32
C ILE A 116 16.92 7.54 19.37
N GLU A 117 17.26 7.97 20.59
CA GLU A 117 17.61 7.06 21.69
C GLU A 117 16.39 6.24 22.12
N ILE A 118 15.22 6.88 22.23
CA ILE A 118 13.95 6.19 22.53
C ILE A 118 13.63 5.19 21.41
N ALA A 119 13.74 5.59 20.14
CA ALA A 119 13.45 4.72 19.02
C ALA A 119 14.39 3.50 18.93
N LYS A 120 15.68 3.67 19.25
CA LYS A 120 16.67 2.58 19.25
C LYS A 120 16.54 1.63 20.44
N ALA A 121 16.02 2.12 21.56
CA ALA A 121 15.83 1.30 22.75
C ALA A 121 14.64 0.32 22.63
N GLN A 122 13.75 0.53 21.65
CA GLN A 122 12.55 -0.29 21.47
C GLN A 122 12.67 -1.24 20.27
N GLU A 123 12.55 -2.53 20.53
CA GLU A 123 12.50 -3.55 19.47
C GLU A 123 11.07 -3.67 18.92
N PRO A 124 10.82 -3.38 17.63
CA PRO A 124 9.48 -3.53 17.05
C PRO A 124 9.10 -5.00 16.91
N LYS A 125 7.80 -5.32 16.87
CA LYS A 125 7.32 -6.66 16.53
C LYS A 125 7.80 -7.10 15.15
N ASP A 126 7.87 -8.41 14.93
CA ASP A 126 7.89 -8.92 13.57
C ASP A 126 6.60 -8.49 12.82
N ILE A 127 6.75 -8.01 11.59
CA ILE A 127 5.67 -7.42 10.83
C ILE A 127 4.62 -8.44 10.42
N GLN A 128 5.01 -9.71 10.23
CA GLN A 128 4.05 -10.77 9.96
C GLN A 128 3.27 -11.13 11.23
N GLN A 129 3.90 -11.06 12.41
CA GLN A 129 3.18 -11.17 13.67
C GLN A 129 2.13 -10.07 13.78
N LEU A 130 2.52 -8.80 13.59
CA LEU A 130 1.57 -7.68 13.62
C LEU A 130 0.44 -7.91 12.62
N GLY A 131 0.75 -8.27 11.38
CA GLY A 131 -0.26 -8.58 10.37
C GLY A 131 -1.26 -9.67 10.77
N ARG A 132 -0.79 -10.74 11.43
CA ARG A 132 -1.67 -11.78 11.99
C ARG A 132 -2.58 -11.25 13.10
N GLU A 133 -2.04 -10.41 13.99
CA GLU A 133 -2.84 -9.77 15.07
C GLU A 133 -3.98 -8.92 14.49
N LEU A 134 -3.75 -8.27 13.34
CA LEU A 134 -4.72 -7.45 12.61
C LEU A 134 -5.74 -8.26 11.79
N GLY A 135 -5.54 -9.57 11.64
CA GLY A 135 -6.37 -10.42 10.78
C GLY A 135 -6.13 -10.24 9.27
N LEU A 136 -4.93 -9.78 8.89
CA LEU A 136 -4.48 -9.80 7.49
C LEU A 136 -4.08 -11.23 7.09
N ALA A 137 -4.44 -11.63 5.87
CA ALA A 137 -4.04 -12.92 5.33
C ALA A 137 -2.55 -12.93 4.96
N PRO A 138 -1.85 -14.08 4.99
CA PRO A 138 -0.42 -14.14 4.66
C PRO A 138 -0.06 -13.56 3.29
N GLY A 139 -0.91 -13.76 2.27
CA GLY A 139 -0.70 -13.21 0.93
C GLY A 139 -1.00 -11.72 0.79
N GLU A 140 -1.53 -11.07 1.83
CA GLU A 140 -1.83 -9.64 1.82
C GLU A 140 -0.69 -8.78 2.38
N ILE A 141 0.36 -9.42 2.89
CA ILE A 141 1.53 -8.78 3.50
C ILE A 141 2.74 -9.12 2.65
N LEU A 142 3.41 -8.11 2.12
CA LEU A 142 4.64 -8.25 1.35
C LEU A 142 5.79 -7.66 2.19
N PRO A 143 6.57 -8.48 2.92
CA PRO A 143 7.58 -7.98 3.86
C PRO A 143 8.74 -7.26 3.17
N TYR A 144 9.20 -6.17 3.78
CA TYR A 144 10.43 -5.44 3.44
C TYR A 144 11.37 -5.51 4.65
N GLY A 145 12.01 -6.66 4.81
CA GLY A 145 12.64 -7.05 6.08
C GLY A 145 11.60 -7.50 7.11
N SER A 146 11.98 -7.54 8.38
CA SER A 146 11.13 -8.07 9.46
C SER A 146 10.23 -7.03 10.12
N LYS A 147 10.44 -5.72 9.88
CA LYS A 147 9.78 -4.65 10.67
C LYS A 147 8.78 -3.78 9.88
N LYS A 148 8.69 -3.97 8.57
CA LYS A 148 7.77 -3.24 7.69
C LYS A 148 7.33 -4.11 6.51
N ALA A 149 6.17 -3.82 5.95
CA ALA A 149 5.62 -4.56 4.83
C ALA A 149 4.69 -3.70 3.99
N LYS A 150 4.59 -3.97 2.69
CA LYS A 150 3.49 -3.46 1.86
C LYS A 150 2.23 -4.27 2.13
N VAL A 151 1.07 -3.61 2.18
CA VAL A 151 -0.23 -4.28 2.31
C VAL A 151 -1.00 -4.20 1.00
N THR A 152 -1.40 -5.35 0.46
CA THR A 152 -2.00 -5.43 -0.87
C THR A 152 -3.42 -4.86 -0.91
N LEU A 153 -3.84 -4.40 -2.09
CA LEU A 153 -5.20 -3.89 -2.32
C LEU A 153 -6.30 -4.96 -2.19
N SER A 154 -5.95 -6.25 -2.28
CA SER A 154 -6.90 -7.36 -2.18
C SER A 154 -7.65 -7.41 -0.83
N VAL A 155 -7.11 -6.75 0.20
CA VAL A 155 -7.80 -6.52 1.48
C VAL A 155 -9.13 -5.81 1.28
N LEU A 156 -9.19 -4.82 0.38
CA LEU A 156 -10.42 -4.07 0.10
C LEU A 156 -11.49 -4.95 -0.55
N ASP A 157 -11.09 -5.83 -1.47
CA ASP A 157 -12.00 -6.76 -2.14
C ASP A 157 -12.56 -7.80 -1.15
N ARG A 158 -11.68 -8.37 -0.32
CA ARG A 158 -12.04 -9.34 0.71
C ARG A 158 -12.96 -8.74 1.77
N LEU A 159 -12.69 -7.51 2.19
CA LEU A 159 -13.42 -6.82 3.25
C LEU A 159 -14.50 -5.87 2.72
N LYS A 160 -14.85 -5.89 1.44
CA LYS A 160 -15.78 -4.91 0.82
C LYS A 160 -17.09 -4.75 1.59
N ASN A 161 -17.65 -5.86 2.09
CA ASN A 161 -18.93 -5.90 2.83
C ASN A 161 -18.79 -5.57 4.33
N ARG A 162 -17.56 -5.43 4.85
CA ARG A 162 -17.33 -5.07 6.26
C ARG A 162 -17.59 -3.58 6.47
N THR A 163 -18.32 -3.23 7.52
CA THR A 163 -18.55 -1.84 7.90
C THR A 163 -17.23 -1.18 8.32
N ASN A 164 -16.99 0.04 7.85
CA ASN A 164 -15.83 0.83 8.23
C ASN A 164 -15.83 1.15 9.73
N GLY A 165 -14.63 1.29 10.30
CA GLY A 165 -14.44 1.89 11.62
C GLY A 165 -14.67 3.40 11.63
N LYS A 166 -14.41 3.98 12.79
CA LYS A 166 -14.51 5.42 13.03
C LYS A 166 -13.32 6.16 12.45
N TYR A 167 -13.57 7.17 11.63
CA TYR A 167 -12.54 7.92 10.93
C TYR A 167 -12.29 9.26 11.62
N ILE A 168 -11.07 9.47 12.12
CA ILE A 168 -10.71 10.63 12.93
C ILE A 168 -9.57 11.38 12.24
N VAL A 169 -9.74 12.68 12.03
CA VAL A 169 -8.69 13.55 11.48
C VAL A 169 -8.07 14.40 12.58
N VAL A 170 -6.74 14.39 12.64
CA VAL A 170 -5.94 15.28 13.49
C VAL A 170 -5.47 16.46 12.65
N ALA A 171 -5.84 17.65 13.09
CA ALA A 171 -5.40 18.93 12.55
C ALA A 171 -4.73 19.74 13.67
N GLY A 172 -4.24 20.92 13.36
CA GLY A 172 -3.70 21.83 14.37
C GLY A 172 -4.02 23.26 14.03
N ILE A 173 -3.73 24.15 14.97
CA ILE A 173 -3.80 25.60 14.73
C ILE A 173 -2.77 26.02 13.67
N THR A 174 -2.86 27.28 13.24
CA THR A 174 -1.88 27.90 12.33
C THR A 174 -0.45 27.67 12.85
N PRO A 175 0.43 27.03 12.05
CA PRO A 175 1.74 26.59 12.54
C PRO A 175 2.62 27.73 13.03
N THR A 176 3.36 27.47 14.10
CA THR A 176 4.37 28.38 14.65
C THR A 176 5.75 27.70 14.65
N PRO A 177 6.87 28.45 14.67
CA PRO A 177 8.20 27.87 14.82
C PRO A 177 8.40 27.03 16.10
N LEU A 178 7.52 27.19 17.11
CA LEU A 178 7.55 26.42 18.36
C LEU A 178 7.05 24.98 18.19
N GLY A 179 6.25 24.72 17.14
CA GLY A 179 5.62 23.44 16.88
C GLY A 179 4.42 23.15 17.80
N GLU A 180 3.42 22.50 17.24
CA GLU A 180 2.19 22.13 17.97
C GLU A 180 2.19 20.66 18.40
N GLY A 181 2.98 19.81 17.74
CA GLY A 181 3.04 18.37 18.03
C GLY A 181 1.94 17.53 17.37
N LYS A 182 1.37 17.96 16.23
CA LYS A 182 0.30 17.24 15.51
C LYS A 182 0.57 15.74 15.34
N SER A 183 1.69 15.36 14.73
CA SER A 183 2.01 13.95 14.49
C SER A 183 2.29 13.18 15.78
N THR A 184 2.84 13.83 16.80
CA THR A 184 2.98 13.26 18.15
C THR A 184 1.60 12.94 18.73
N THR A 185 0.63 13.83 18.58
CA THR A 185 -0.76 13.59 19.00
C THR A 185 -1.44 12.48 18.20
N THR A 186 -1.24 12.43 16.87
CA THR A 186 -1.75 11.36 16.01
C THR A 186 -1.28 9.98 16.49
N VAL A 187 0.03 9.84 16.71
CA VAL A 187 0.64 8.58 17.17
C VAL A 187 0.26 8.27 18.62
N GLY A 188 0.30 9.27 19.50
CA GLY A 188 -0.06 9.12 20.92
C GLY A 188 -1.51 8.73 21.13
N LEU A 189 -2.43 9.30 20.34
CA LEU A 189 -3.85 8.92 20.38
C LEU A 189 -4.05 7.48 19.89
N ALA A 190 -3.32 7.07 18.84
CA ALA A 190 -3.37 5.69 18.35
C ALA A 190 -2.86 4.70 19.41
N GLN A 191 -1.74 5.02 20.05
CA GLN A 191 -1.19 4.26 21.18
C GLN A 191 -2.17 4.18 22.35
N ALA A 192 -2.78 5.29 22.75
CA ALA A 192 -3.75 5.34 23.83
C ALA A 192 -4.96 4.42 23.56
N LEU A 193 -5.53 4.46 22.35
CA LEU A 193 -6.66 3.60 22.01
C LEU A 193 -6.26 2.13 21.85
N TYR A 194 -5.11 1.85 21.24
CA TYR A 194 -4.62 0.50 20.98
C TYR A 194 -4.11 -0.20 22.23
N ALA A 195 -3.07 0.35 22.87
CA ALA A 195 -2.36 -0.28 23.97
C ALA A 195 -3.09 -0.14 25.30
N HIS A 196 -3.69 1.03 25.56
CA HIS A 196 -4.28 1.36 26.87
C HIS A 196 -5.81 1.17 26.94
N LYS A 197 -6.51 1.20 25.80
CA LYS A 197 -7.97 0.96 25.74
C LYS A 197 -8.36 -0.30 24.98
N HIS A 198 -7.40 -1.04 24.44
CA HIS A 198 -7.61 -2.30 23.72
C HIS A 198 -8.65 -2.19 22.60
N LYS A 199 -8.62 -1.08 21.86
CA LYS A 199 -9.45 -0.83 20.69
C LYS A 199 -8.63 -1.08 19.42
N ASN A 200 -9.24 -1.73 18.43
CA ASN A 200 -8.64 -1.85 17.10
C ASN A 200 -8.39 -0.44 16.55
N THR A 201 -7.14 -0.06 16.43
CA THR A 201 -6.79 1.32 16.08
C THR A 201 -5.64 1.32 15.08
N PHE A 202 -5.79 2.07 14.00
CA PHE A 202 -4.72 2.40 13.06
C PHE A 202 -4.36 3.88 13.16
N ALA A 203 -3.08 4.20 12.99
CA ALA A 203 -2.67 5.52 12.52
C ALA A 203 -2.36 5.49 11.03
N CYS A 204 -2.71 6.54 10.30
CA CYS A 204 -2.35 6.72 8.89
C CYS A 204 -1.60 8.04 8.74
N VAL A 205 -0.31 7.97 8.42
CA VAL A 205 0.59 9.12 8.36
C VAL A 205 1.25 9.25 7.00
N ARG A 206 1.78 10.44 6.72
CA ARG A 206 2.52 10.70 5.48
C ARG A 206 3.93 10.15 5.56
N GLN A 207 4.44 9.69 4.43
CA GLN A 207 5.85 9.43 4.25
C GLN A 207 6.60 10.77 4.16
N PRO A 208 7.65 10.99 4.97
CA PRO A 208 8.49 12.17 4.86
C PRO A 208 9.36 12.10 3.60
N SER A 209 9.71 13.27 3.06
CA SER A 209 10.79 13.38 2.08
C SER A 209 12.13 13.10 2.76
N MET A 210 13.03 12.42 2.04
CA MET A 210 14.38 12.12 2.50
C MET A 210 15.29 13.36 2.47
N GLY A 211 15.08 14.28 1.53
CA GLY A 211 15.91 15.47 1.36
C GLY A 211 16.08 16.30 2.65
N PRO A 212 14.99 16.66 3.36
CA PRO A 212 15.05 17.36 4.64
C PRO A 212 15.81 16.65 5.77
N THR A 213 15.87 15.32 5.76
CA THR A 213 16.57 14.50 6.76
C THR A 213 18.06 14.84 6.84
N PHE A 214 18.67 15.16 5.70
CA PHE A 214 20.08 15.56 5.61
C PHE A 214 20.32 17.07 5.75
N GLY A 215 19.26 17.83 6.08
CA GLY A 215 19.32 19.27 6.30
C GLY A 215 19.12 19.62 7.77
N ILE A 216 18.07 20.38 8.07
CA ILE A 216 17.78 20.92 9.40
C ILE A 216 16.77 20.04 10.18
N LYS A 217 15.96 19.22 9.48
CA LYS A 217 14.90 18.42 10.10
C LYS A 217 15.32 16.96 10.23
N GLY A 218 15.79 16.55 11.40
CA GLY A 218 15.80 15.14 11.79
C GLY A 218 14.35 14.70 12.04
N GLY A 219 13.78 13.87 11.16
CA GLY A 219 12.35 13.54 11.20
C GLY A 219 12.05 12.47 12.25
N ALA A 220 11.25 12.75 13.27
CA ALA A 220 10.50 11.69 13.94
C ALA A 220 9.08 11.70 13.35
N ALA A 221 8.51 10.51 13.07
CA ALA A 221 7.08 10.41 12.88
C ALA A 221 6.40 10.46 14.26
N GLY A 222 6.31 11.67 14.81
CA GLY A 222 5.92 11.92 16.20
C GLY A 222 7.06 12.53 17.02
N GLY A 223 7.15 12.17 18.30
CA GLY A 223 8.23 12.62 19.20
C GLY A 223 8.07 12.04 20.61
N GLY A 224 9.17 12.00 21.38
CA GLY A 224 9.20 11.40 22.70
C GLY A 224 8.78 9.93 22.68
N TYR A 225 7.85 9.52 23.55
CA TYR A 225 7.34 8.14 23.59
C TYR A 225 6.12 7.90 22.68
N SER A 226 5.87 8.80 21.73
CA SER A 226 4.81 8.67 20.72
C SER A 226 5.44 8.78 19.34
N GLN A 227 6.05 7.70 18.87
CA GLN A 227 6.77 7.64 17.60
C GLN A 227 6.44 6.38 16.81
N VAL A 228 6.61 6.45 15.48
CA VAL A 228 6.66 5.29 14.57
C VAL A 228 8.09 4.75 14.49
N ILE A 229 8.25 3.43 14.59
CA ILE A 229 9.54 2.74 14.55
C ILE A 229 9.56 1.63 13.48
N PRO A 230 10.74 1.32 12.89
CA PRO A 230 12.05 1.96 13.10
C PRO A 230 12.15 3.36 12.46
N MET A 231 12.66 4.34 13.21
CA MET A 231 12.75 5.75 12.78
C MET A 231 13.70 5.95 11.58
N GLU A 232 14.83 5.24 11.53
CA GLU A 232 15.80 5.37 10.42
C GLU A 232 15.19 4.92 9.09
N GLU A 233 14.45 3.80 9.10
CA GLU A 233 13.75 3.31 7.91
C GLU A 233 12.62 4.24 7.47
N PHE A 234 11.93 4.87 8.43
CA PHE A 234 10.85 5.82 8.19
C PHE A 234 11.32 7.07 7.41
N ASN A 235 12.53 7.56 7.68
CA ASN A 235 13.03 8.83 7.13
C ASN A 235 13.86 8.72 5.85
N LEU A 236 14.29 7.51 5.51
CA LEU A 236 15.17 7.27 4.37
C LEU A 236 14.37 6.67 3.21
N HIS A 237 14.69 5.45 2.81
CA HIS A 237 14.14 4.86 1.60
C HIS A 237 12.77 4.18 1.81
N LEU A 238 12.41 3.88 3.06
CA LEU A 238 11.22 3.13 3.44
C LEU A 238 11.05 1.86 2.58
N THR A 239 10.13 1.90 1.61
CA THR A 239 9.79 0.83 0.67
C THR A 239 10.06 1.18 -0.79
N GLY A 240 10.70 2.33 -1.05
CA GLY A 240 11.07 2.79 -2.39
C GLY A 240 10.00 3.62 -3.12
N ASP A 241 8.91 3.99 -2.46
CA ASP A 241 7.76 4.68 -3.08
C ASP A 241 8.17 6.00 -3.74
N ILE A 242 8.92 6.84 -3.03
CA ILE A 242 9.42 8.12 -3.54
C ILE A 242 10.41 7.90 -4.70
N HIS A 243 11.20 6.82 -4.68
CA HIS A 243 12.10 6.48 -5.79
C HIS A 243 11.32 6.12 -7.04
N ALA A 244 10.27 5.32 -6.90
CA ALA A 244 9.37 4.98 -8.00
C ALA A 244 8.65 6.22 -8.57
N ILE A 245 8.22 7.15 -7.72
CA ILE A 245 7.65 8.44 -8.15
C ILE A 245 8.69 9.26 -8.90
N THR A 246 9.92 9.33 -8.41
CA THR A 246 11.03 10.03 -9.07
C THR A 246 11.28 9.46 -10.46
N ALA A 247 11.39 8.14 -10.58
CA ALA A 247 11.59 7.45 -11.85
C ALA A 247 10.43 7.68 -12.82
N ALA A 248 9.17 7.56 -12.35
CA ALA A 248 7.99 7.78 -13.17
C ALA A 248 7.90 9.23 -13.68
N ASN A 249 8.10 10.22 -12.81
CA ASN A 249 8.07 11.64 -13.17
C ASN A 249 9.14 11.97 -14.22
N ASN A 250 10.36 11.49 -14.00
CA ASN A 250 11.49 11.76 -14.87
C ASN A 250 11.40 10.99 -16.19
N LEU A 251 10.77 9.81 -16.21
CA LEU A 251 10.46 9.09 -17.44
C LEU A 251 9.45 9.86 -18.30
N LEU A 252 8.41 10.45 -17.70
CA LEU A 252 7.47 11.31 -18.43
C LEU A 252 8.16 12.56 -19.00
N ALA A 253 9.03 13.19 -18.20
CA ALA A 253 9.83 14.33 -18.68
C ALA A 253 10.78 13.95 -19.83
N ALA A 254 11.42 12.78 -19.76
CA ALA A 254 12.27 12.25 -20.82
C ALA A 254 11.47 11.99 -22.11
N GLN A 255 10.31 11.33 -21.98
CA GLN A 255 9.42 11.06 -23.12
C GLN A 255 8.95 12.35 -23.79
N LEU A 256 8.63 13.39 -23.00
CA LEU A 256 8.23 14.70 -23.51
C LEU A 256 9.33 15.30 -24.41
N ASP A 257 10.57 15.36 -23.90
CA ASP A 257 11.70 15.92 -24.64
C ASP A 257 12.03 15.07 -25.89
N THR A 258 12.04 13.74 -25.77
CA THR A 258 12.24 12.82 -26.90
C THR A 258 11.16 12.97 -27.96
N ARG A 259 9.89 13.17 -27.56
CA ARG A 259 8.79 13.38 -28.50
C ARG A 259 9.00 14.66 -29.31
N ILE A 260 9.35 15.76 -28.66
CA ILE A 260 9.63 17.05 -29.32
C ILE A 260 10.79 16.90 -30.32
N PHE A 261 11.89 16.27 -29.90
CA PHE A 261 13.03 16.03 -30.77
C PHE A 261 12.67 15.22 -32.02
N HIS A 262 11.95 14.12 -31.84
CA HIS A 262 11.57 13.26 -32.97
C HIS A 262 10.57 13.94 -33.90
N GLU A 263 9.61 14.71 -33.38
CA GLU A 263 8.70 15.49 -34.21
C GLU A 263 9.42 16.55 -35.04
N ALA A 264 10.42 17.23 -34.48
CA ALA A 264 11.19 18.25 -35.20
C ALA A 264 12.11 17.67 -36.28
N THR A 265 12.49 16.40 -36.18
CA THR A 265 13.55 15.80 -37.01
C THR A 265 13.07 14.73 -38.00
N GLN A 266 11.78 14.38 -37.99
CA GLN A 266 11.22 13.32 -38.83
C GLN A 266 9.98 13.75 -39.59
N THR A 267 9.73 13.06 -40.71
CA THR A 267 8.50 13.17 -41.48
C THR A 267 7.33 12.49 -40.78
N ASP A 268 6.11 12.87 -41.15
CA ASP A 268 4.87 12.36 -40.56
C ASP A 268 4.73 10.85 -40.75
N SER A 269 5.11 10.34 -41.93
CA SER A 269 5.09 8.91 -42.22
C SER A 269 6.08 8.14 -41.35
N ALA A 270 7.31 8.66 -41.17
CA ALA A 270 8.32 8.02 -40.35
C ALA A 270 7.90 7.97 -38.86
N LEU A 271 7.26 9.04 -38.35
CA LEU A 271 6.71 9.06 -37.01
C LEU A 271 5.58 8.05 -36.84
N TYR A 272 4.64 8.02 -37.78
CA TYR A 272 3.54 7.06 -37.79
C TYR A 272 4.05 5.61 -37.80
N ASP A 273 5.06 5.34 -38.63
CA ASP A 273 5.68 4.01 -38.76
C ASP A 273 6.39 3.53 -37.50
N ARG A 274 6.98 4.45 -36.72
CA ARG A 274 7.56 4.11 -35.42
C ARG A 274 6.52 3.90 -34.34
N LEU A 275 5.45 4.71 -34.34
CA LEU A 275 4.37 4.59 -33.36
C LEU A 275 3.54 3.33 -33.60
N VAL A 276 3.32 2.94 -34.85
CA VAL A 276 2.48 1.81 -35.25
C VAL A 276 3.29 0.87 -36.16
N PRO A 277 4.31 0.17 -35.63
CA PRO A 277 5.18 -0.66 -36.44
C PRO A 277 4.44 -1.88 -37.00
N LYS A 278 4.93 -2.41 -38.13
CA LYS A 278 4.46 -3.70 -38.67
C LYS A 278 5.07 -4.84 -37.87
N LEU A 279 4.24 -5.59 -37.16
CA LEU A 279 4.62 -6.82 -36.47
C LEU A 279 4.07 -8.00 -37.27
N LYS A 280 4.96 -8.90 -37.72
CA LYS A 280 4.60 -10.03 -38.61
C LYS A 280 3.79 -9.59 -39.85
N GLY A 281 4.14 -8.43 -40.41
CA GLY A 281 3.50 -7.86 -41.60
C GLY A 281 2.20 -7.09 -41.35
N GLN A 282 1.67 -7.07 -40.12
CA GLN A 282 0.42 -6.38 -39.77
C GLN A 282 0.66 -5.22 -38.81
N ARG A 283 -0.12 -4.14 -38.98
CA ARG A 283 -0.21 -3.04 -38.01
C ARG A 283 -1.42 -3.24 -37.14
N THR A 284 -1.29 -2.94 -35.86
CA THR A 284 -2.41 -2.93 -34.91
C THR A 284 -2.27 -1.77 -33.96
N PHE A 285 -3.36 -1.05 -33.70
CA PHE A 285 -3.37 -0.07 -32.63
C PHE A 285 -3.43 -0.76 -31.26
N SER A 286 -2.60 -0.29 -30.34
CA SER A 286 -2.73 -0.59 -28.92
C SER A 286 -3.90 0.17 -28.29
N ALA A 287 -4.33 -0.26 -27.09
CA ALA A 287 -5.45 0.37 -26.39
C ALA A 287 -5.25 1.88 -26.13
N ILE A 288 -4.01 2.33 -25.89
CA ILE A 288 -3.69 3.76 -25.68
C ILE A 288 -3.79 4.56 -26.98
N GLN A 289 -3.43 3.94 -28.11
CA GLN A 289 -3.54 4.57 -29.43
C GLN A 289 -4.99 4.68 -29.88
N LEU A 290 -5.83 3.68 -29.58
CA LEU A 290 -7.27 3.75 -29.81
C LEU A 290 -7.92 4.91 -29.02
N ARG A 291 -7.54 5.11 -27.75
CA ARG A 291 -8.01 6.27 -26.97
C ARG A 291 -7.59 7.61 -27.59
N ARG A 292 -6.37 7.68 -28.13
CA ARG A 292 -5.92 8.89 -28.85
C ARG A 292 -6.77 9.16 -30.09
N LEU A 293 -7.05 8.14 -30.91
CA LEU A 293 -7.93 8.29 -32.07
C LEU A 293 -9.31 8.79 -31.68
N GLN A 294 -9.88 8.25 -30.59
CA GLN A 294 -11.15 8.71 -30.04
C GLN A 294 -11.11 10.19 -29.64
N ARG A 295 -10.04 10.66 -28.97
CA ARG A 295 -9.86 12.08 -28.62
C ARG A 295 -9.73 12.98 -29.85
N LEU A 296 -9.16 12.47 -30.94
CA LEU A 296 -9.03 13.18 -32.21
C LEU A 296 -10.32 13.14 -33.05
N GLY A 297 -11.36 12.42 -32.62
CA GLY A 297 -12.61 12.24 -33.37
C GLY A 297 -12.48 11.28 -34.55
N ILE A 298 -11.44 10.43 -34.57
CA ILE A 298 -11.20 9.45 -35.64
C ILE A 298 -11.80 8.11 -35.21
N THR A 299 -12.78 7.60 -35.97
CA THR A 299 -13.50 6.35 -35.67
C THR A 299 -12.86 5.10 -36.26
N LYS A 300 -11.92 5.28 -37.20
CA LYS A 300 -11.20 4.20 -37.87
C LYS A 300 -10.30 3.45 -36.90
N THR A 301 -10.37 2.13 -36.89
CA THR A 301 -9.56 1.25 -36.03
C THR A 301 -8.52 0.42 -36.78
N ASP A 302 -8.54 0.45 -38.11
CA ASP A 302 -7.52 -0.16 -38.95
C ASP A 302 -6.40 0.86 -39.26
N PRO A 303 -5.15 0.62 -38.82
CA PRO A 303 -4.03 1.53 -39.09
C PRO A 303 -3.75 1.84 -40.56
N GLU A 304 -4.09 0.93 -41.48
CA GLU A 304 -3.84 1.14 -42.91
C GLU A 304 -4.97 1.95 -43.57
N SER A 305 -6.11 2.12 -42.90
CA SER A 305 -7.28 2.88 -43.40
C SER A 305 -7.22 4.39 -43.14
N LEU A 306 -6.24 4.86 -42.35
CA LEU A 306 -6.06 6.28 -42.06
C LEU A 306 -5.55 7.04 -43.29
N THR A 307 -6.13 8.21 -43.56
CA THR A 307 -5.61 9.17 -44.54
C THR A 307 -4.29 9.77 -44.06
N ASP A 308 -3.54 10.42 -44.95
CA ASP A 308 -2.27 11.07 -44.56
C ASP A 308 -2.49 12.18 -43.52
N GLU A 309 -3.61 12.92 -43.61
CA GLU A 309 -3.96 13.94 -42.62
C GLU A 309 -4.31 13.31 -41.27
N GLU A 310 -5.08 12.22 -41.25
CA GLU A 310 -5.38 11.49 -40.01
C GLU A 310 -4.11 10.88 -39.38
N LYS A 311 -3.20 10.34 -40.21
CA LYS A 311 -1.90 9.83 -39.76
C LYS A 311 -1.06 10.95 -39.15
N LYS A 312 -1.03 12.13 -39.76
CA LYS A 312 -0.36 13.32 -39.24
C LYS A 312 -0.94 13.77 -37.91
N MET A 313 -2.26 13.94 -37.82
CA MET A 313 -2.96 14.30 -36.57
C MET A 313 -2.70 13.28 -35.45
N PHE A 314 -2.67 11.99 -35.79
CA PHE A 314 -2.35 10.93 -34.85
C PHE A 314 -0.87 10.99 -34.42
N ALA A 315 0.06 11.14 -35.36
CA ALA A 315 1.48 11.02 -35.11
C ALA A 315 2.12 12.29 -34.50
N ARG A 316 1.57 13.48 -34.74
CA ARG A 316 2.09 14.74 -34.18
C ARG A 316 1.26 15.22 -33.00
N LEU A 317 1.96 15.60 -31.93
CA LEU A 317 1.38 16.35 -30.81
C LEU A 317 1.54 17.86 -31.02
N ASP A 318 2.55 18.28 -31.80
CA ASP A 318 2.86 19.68 -32.07
C ASP A 318 2.95 20.53 -30.80
N ILE A 319 3.69 20.02 -29.82
CA ILE A 319 3.89 20.64 -28.50
C ILE A 319 4.55 22.02 -28.67
N ASP A 320 4.00 23.03 -28.00
CA ASP A 320 4.68 24.31 -27.83
C ASP A 320 5.65 24.25 -26.64
N PRO A 321 6.98 24.30 -26.87
CA PRO A 321 7.95 24.20 -25.79
C PRO A 321 7.83 25.29 -24.72
N ALA A 322 7.27 26.46 -25.05
CA ALA A 322 7.08 27.56 -24.11
C ALA A 322 5.97 27.28 -23.07
N THR A 323 5.11 26.30 -23.34
CA THR A 323 3.96 25.95 -22.48
C THR A 323 4.20 24.72 -21.62
N ILE A 324 5.41 24.11 -21.70
CA ILE A 324 5.76 22.94 -20.90
C ILE A 324 5.72 23.30 -19.42
N THR A 325 4.81 22.66 -18.68
CA THR A 325 4.67 22.80 -17.24
C THR A 325 5.37 21.66 -16.48
N TRP A 326 5.62 20.54 -17.16
CA TRP A 326 6.20 19.35 -16.53
C TRP A 326 7.70 19.50 -16.27
N THR A 327 8.09 19.45 -15.00
CA THR A 327 9.49 19.56 -14.55
C THR A 327 10.04 18.20 -14.12
N ARG A 328 11.37 18.10 -13.97
CA ARG A 328 12.02 16.90 -13.41
C ARG A 328 11.97 16.94 -11.89
N VAL A 329 12.27 15.82 -11.23
CA VAL A 329 12.30 15.76 -9.76
C VAL A 329 13.47 14.96 -9.21
N VAL A 330 13.86 15.29 -7.99
CA VAL A 330 14.84 14.56 -7.17
C VAL A 330 14.52 14.77 -5.69
N ASP A 331 14.61 13.73 -4.86
CA ASP A 331 14.29 13.84 -3.43
C ASP A 331 15.50 14.26 -2.58
N VAL A 332 16.16 15.34 -3.01
CA VAL A 332 17.32 15.95 -2.36
C VAL A 332 17.13 17.47 -2.35
N ASN A 333 17.58 18.13 -1.29
CA ASN A 333 17.54 19.58 -1.19
C ASN A 333 18.68 20.23 -2.01
N ASP A 334 18.49 20.31 -3.33
CA ASP A 334 19.45 20.97 -4.23
C ASP A 334 18.86 22.24 -4.85
N ARG A 335 19.40 23.40 -4.46
CA ARG A 335 18.94 24.70 -4.98
C ARG A 335 19.47 25.04 -6.37
N PHE A 336 20.58 24.44 -6.81
CA PHE A 336 21.17 24.75 -8.12
C PHE A 336 20.37 24.13 -9.27
N LEU A 337 19.52 23.14 -8.98
CA LEU A 337 18.62 22.54 -9.97
C LEU A 337 17.31 23.31 -10.19
N ARG A 338 17.08 24.44 -9.48
CA ARG A 338 15.84 25.24 -9.63
C ARG A 338 15.69 25.91 -10.99
N LYS A 339 16.78 26.08 -11.73
CA LYS A 339 16.80 26.60 -13.10
C LYS A 339 18.03 26.05 -13.82
N ILE A 340 17.81 25.30 -14.90
CA ILE A 340 18.85 24.63 -15.67
C ILE A 340 18.54 24.71 -17.17
N ILE A 341 19.55 24.44 -18.00
CA ILE A 341 19.41 24.23 -19.44
C ILE A 341 19.70 22.76 -19.73
N ILE A 342 18.82 22.10 -20.49
CA ILE A 342 19.00 20.71 -20.96
C ILE A 342 19.19 20.67 -22.47
N GLY A 343 19.57 19.51 -23.02
CA GLY A 343 19.75 19.32 -24.46
C GLY A 343 21.02 19.96 -25.03
N ALA A 344 22.02 20.23 -24.18
CA ALA A 344 23.25 20.92 -24.57
C ALA A 344 24.26 20.03 -25.31
N SER A 345 24.01 18.72 -25.42
CA SER A 345 24.86 17.83 -26.21
C SER A 345 24.63 18.05 -27.70
N ASP A 346 25.70 17.96 -28.50
CA ASP A 346 25.64 18.09 -29.95
C ASP A 346 24.67 17.09 -30.61
N THR A 347 24.46 15.92 -29.98
CA THR A 347 23.51 14.90 -30.46
C THR A 347 22.07 15.40 -30.48
N GLU A 348 21.75 16.38 -29.64
CA GLU A 348 20.40 16.95 -29.55
C GLU A 348 20.18 18.11 -30.53
N LYS A 349 21.09 18.30 -31.49
CA LYS A 349 20.92 19.19 -32.65
C LYS A 349 20.55 20.63 -32.26
N ASN A 350 21.21 21.17 -31.23
CA ASN A 350 20.95 22.51 -30.67
C ASN A 350 19.53 22.71 -30.12
N MET A 351 18.75 21.64 -29.89
CA MET A 351 17.42 21.70 -29.28
C MET A 351 17.53 21.80 -27.75
N THR A 352 18.02 22.95 -27.29
CA THR A 352 18.11 23.25 -25.85
C THR A 352 16.81 23.82 -25.32
N ARG A 353 16.54 23.63 -24.02
CA ARG A 353 15.48 24.37 -23.32
C ARG A 353 15.81 24.63 -21.86
N GLU A 354 15.25 25.71 -21.34
CA GLU A 354 15.23 25.99 -19.91
C GLU A 354 14.21 25.09 -19.19
N THR A 355 14.55 24.59 -18.01
CA THR A 355 13.66 23.80 -17.14
C THR A 355 14.16 23.84 -15.70
N SER A 356 13.51 23.09 -14.81
CA SER A 356 13.90 22.95 -13.40
C SER A 356 13.73 21.52 -12.87
N PHE A 357 14.26 21.29 -11.67
CA PHE A 357 13.90 20.20 -10.80
C PHE A 357 13.09 20.70 -9.60
N SER A 358 12.09 19.93 -9.20
CA SER A 358 11.40 20.06 -7.92
C SER A 358 11.76 18.91 -6.98
N ILE A 359 11.49 19.06 -5.69
CA ILE A 359 11.60 17.93 -4.76
C ILE A 359 10.54 16.88 -5.09
N THR A 360 10.86 15.59 -5.04
CA THR A 360 9.96 14.53 -5.55
C THR A 360 8.56 14.54 -4.94
N VAL A 361 8.44 14.84 -3.65
CA VAL A 361 7.14 14.91 -2.97
C VAL A 361 6.23 16.06 -3.46
N ALA A 362 6.76 16.98 -4.27
CA ALA A 362 6.01 18.04 -4.97
C ALA A 362 5.47 17.60 -6.35
N SER A 363 5.84 16.42 -6.84
CA SER A 363 5.35 15.88 -8.11
C SER A 363 3.83 15.69 -8.10
N GLU A 364 3.17 15.98 -9.22
CA GLU A 364 1.74 15.66 -9.40
C GLU A 364 1.47 14.16 -9.24
N ILE A 365 2.43 13.30 -9.62
CA ILE A 365 2.33 11.84 -9.42
C ILE A 365 2.16 11.47 -7.93
N MET A 366 2.80 12.21 -7.02
CA MET A 366 2.60 12.03 -5.57
C MET A 366 1.14 12.33 -5.18
N ALA A 367 0.56 13.40 -5.71
CA ALA A 367 -0.84 13.75 -5.47
C ALA A 367 -1.80 12.73 -6.10
N VAL A 368 -1.48 12.23 -7.30
CA VAL A 368 -2.24 11.16 -7.97
C VAL A 368 -2.27 9.89 -7.11
N LEU A 369 -1.13 9.43 -6.61
CA LEU A 369 -1.07 8.26 -5.73
C LEU A 369 -1.84 8.47 -4.43
N ALA A 370 -1.73 9.67 -3.84
CA ALA A 370 -2.42 9.99 -2.60
C ALA A 370 -3.96 10.02 -2.76
N LEU A 371 -4.48 10.38 -3.94
CA LEU A 371 -5.92 10.44 -4.20
C LEU A 371 -6.50 9.23 -4.94
N ALA A 372 -5.65 8.33 -5.44
CA ALA A 372 -6.09 7.13 -6.15
C ALA A 372 -6.91 6.22 -5.22
N LYS A 373 -8.01 5.67 -5.75
CA LYS A 373 -8.87 4.70 -5.03
C LYS A 373 -8.50 3.23 -5.31
N ASN A 374 -7.92 2.98 -6.48
CA ASN A 374 -7.48 1.67 -6.96
C ASN A 374 -6.57 1.86 -8.18
N LEU A 375 -6.09 0.75 -8.77
CA LEU A 375 -5.17 0.79 -9.90
C LEU A 375 -5.75 1.44 -11.16
N GLU A 376 -7.04 1.23 -11.46
CA GLU A 376 -7.68 1.83 -12.63
C GLU A 376 -7.95 3.33 -12.45
N ASP A 377 -8.33 3.76 -11.25
CA ASP A 377 -8.44 5.19 -10.90
C ASP A 377 -7.06 5.88 -10.99
N MET A 378 -6.00 5.23 -10.50
CA MET A 378 -4.63 5.73 -10.64
C MET A 378 -4.24 5.87 -12.12
N LYS A 379 -4.47 4.84 -12.95
CA LYS A 379 -4.18 4.88 -14.39
C LYS A 379 -4.94 6.00 -15.09
N THR A 380 -6.21 6.21 -14.74
CA THR A 380 -7.03 7.29 -15.30
C THR A 380 -6.49 8.67 -14.94
N ARG A 381 -6.09 8.86 -13.67
CA ARG A 381 -5.46 10.11 -13.22
C ARG A 381 -4.13 10.36 -13.89
N LEU A 382 -3.27 9.35 -13.98
CA LEU A 382 -1.99 9.43 -14.70
C LEU A 382 -2.20 9.79 -16.17
N ALA A 383 -3.19 9.19 -16.84
CA ALA A 383 -3.52 9.47 -18.23
C ALA A 383 -3.92 10.93 -18.45
N ASN A 384 -4.61 11.53 -17.48
CA ASN A 384 -5.15 12.89 -17.57
C ASN A 384 -4.18 14.01 -17.16
N MET A 385 -2.97 13.69 -16.70
CA MET A 385 -1.96 14.70 -16.35
C MET A 385 -1.58 15.50 -17.61
N VAL A 386 -1.73 16.82 -17.54
CA VAL A 386 -1.39 17.74 -18.63
C VAL A 386 0.06 18.18 -18.48
N VAL A 387 0.87 17.98 -19.52
CA VAL A 387 2.32 18.26 -19.47
C VAL A 387 2.73 19.51 -20.23
N ALA A 388 1.92 19.92 -21.21
CA ALA A 388 2.12 21.09 -22.07
C ALA A 388 0.82 21.41 -22.83
N MET A 389 0.84 22.48 -23.61
CA MET A 389 -0.14 22.74 -24.67
C MET A 389 0.50 22.47 -26.05
N ASP A 390 -0.33 22.13 -27.02
CA ASP A 390 0.05 22.17 -28.44
C ASP A 390 0.03 23.62 -28.96
N ARG A 391 0.57 23.84 -30.17
CA ARG A 391 0.58 25.17 -30.81
C ARG A 391 -0.82 25.72 -31.14
N SER A 392 -1.86 24.89 -31.07
CA SER A 392 -3.26 25.31 -31.20
C SER A 392 -3.92 25.66 -29.85
N GLY A 393 -3.16 25.53 -28.74
CA GLY A 393 -3.63 25.81 -27.38
C GLY A 393 -4.39 24.66 -26.73
N LYS A 394 -4.38 23.45 -27.30
CA LYS A 394 -5.03 22.27 -26.69
C LYS A 394 -4.09 21.57 -25.72
N PRO A 395 -4.61 20.99 -24.61
CA PRO A 395 -3.79 20.29 -23.64
C PRO A 395 -3.21 19.00 -24.23
N VAL A 396 -1.92 18.79 -24.00
CA VAL A 396 -1.22 17.55 -24.29
C VAL A 396 -1.06 16.76 -22.99
N THR A 397 -1.58 15.53 -22.98
CA THR A 397 -1.60 14.69 -21.79
C THR A 397 -0.49 13.64 -21.77
N ALA A 398 -0.23 13.04 -20.61
CA ALA A 398 0.65 11.89 -20.49
C ALA A 398 0.16 10.68 -21.34
N ASP A 399 -1.16 10.54 -21.54
CA ASP A 399 -1.72 9.50 -22.41
C ASP A 399 -1.41 9.75 -23.89
N ASP A 400 -1.35 11.02 -24.33
CA ASP A 400 -0.94 11.38 -25.70
C ASP A 400 0.54 11.08 -25.97
N LEU A 401 1.37 11.15 -24.93
CA LEU A 401 2.76 10.72 -24.96
C LEU A 401 2.95 9.19 -24.92
N GLY A 402 1.86 8.43 -24.75
CA GLY A 402 1.91 6.97 -24.65
C GLY A 402 2.35 6.44 -23.28
N MET A 403 2.32 7.27 -22.22
CA MET A 403 3.02 6.98 -20.97
C MET A 403 2.20 6.30 -19.89
N THR A 404 0.88 6.31 -19.97
CA THR A 404 -0.02 5.79 -18.92
C THR A 404 0.35 4.39 -18.43
N GLY A 405 0.63 3.46 -19.34
CA GLY A 405 1.01 2.08 -18.97
C GLY A 405 2.37 1.99 -18.29
N ALA A 406 3.38 2.69 -18.83
CA ALA A 406 4.73 2.69 -18.27
C ALA A 406 4.78 3.31 -16.87
N LEU A 407 4.08 4.42 -16.67
CA LEU A 407 3.96 5.06 -15.35
C LEU A 407 3.25 4.14 -14.36
N ALA A 408 2.14 3.51 -14.77
CA ALA A 408 1.41 2.59 -13.89
C ALA A 408 2.24 1.36 -13.48
N VAL A 409 3.09 0.83 -14.37
CA VAL A 409 3.99 -0.29 -14.06
C VAL A 409 5.06 0.13 -13.05
N LEU A 410 5.67 1.31 -13.21
CA LEU A 410 6.65 1.83 -12.24
C LEU A 410 6.06 2.05 -10.85
N LEU A 411 4.76 2.36 -10.78
CA LEU A 411 4.04 2.66 -9.54
C LEU A 411 3.23 1.47 -9.00
N ARG A 412 3.34 0.29 -9.62
CA ARG A 412 2.53 -0.90 -9.30
C ARG A 412 2.58 -1.26 -7.82
N ASP A 413 3.76 -1.19 -7.22
CA ASP A 413 3.96 -1.55 -5.80
C ASP A 413 3.81 -0.31 -4.90
N SER A 414 4.07 0.88 -5.44
CA SER A 414 3.94 2.17 -4.76
C SER A 414 2.50 2.59 -4.47
N ILE A 415 1.50 1.93 -5.05
CA ILE A 415 0.08 2.17 -4.72
C ILE A 415 -0.35 1.48 -3.40
N GLN A 416 0.45 0.52 -2.93
CA GLN A 416 0.15 -0.24 -1.72
C GLN A 416 0.73 0.47 -0.48
N PRO A 417 -0.03 0.66 0.62
CA PRO A 417 0.49 1.33 1.80
C PRO A 417 1.52 0.50 2.56
N THR A 418 2.46 1.16 3.23
CA THR A 418 3.49 0.51 4.05
C THR A 418 3.02 0.40 5.49
N LEU A 419 2.85 -0.82 5.99
CA LEU A 419 2.59 -1.14 7.38
C LEU A 419 3.90 -1.05 8.19
N MET A 420 3.86 -0.26 9.25
CA MET A 420 4.84 -0.15 10.32
C MET A 420 4.12 -0.18 11.67
N GLN A 421 4.80 0.20 12.74
CA GLN A 421 4.22 0.23 14.08
C GLN A 421 4.77 1.35 14.95
N THR A 422 4.03 1.67 16.01
CA THR A 422 4.47 2.60 17.06
C THR A 422 5.38 1.91 18.07
N LEU A 423 5.94 2.68 19.01
CA LEU A 423 6.74 2.13 20.12
C LEU A 423 5.98 1.08 20.95
N GLU A 424 4.66 1.22 21.12
CA GLU A 424 3.81 0.23 21.82
C GLU A 424 3.22 -0.85 20.89
N GLY A 425 3.67 -0.90 19.63
CA GLY A 425 3.25 -1.90 18.66
C GLY A 425 1.87 -1.66 18.04
N SER A 426 1.34 -0.43 18.11
CA SER A 426 0.11 -0.04 17.40
C SER A 426 0.38 0.02 15.90
N PRO A 427 -0.51 -0.45 15.02
CA PRO A 427 -0.26 -0.48 13.59
C PRO A 427 -0.34 0.91 12.97
N VAL A 428 0.58 1.19 12.06
CA VAL A 428 0.66 2.47 11.35
C VAL A 428 0.80 2.23 9.86
N PHE A 429 -0.07 2.84 9.05
CA PHE A 429 0.21 2.98 7.64
C PHE A 429 0.97 4.26 7.36
N VAL A 430 2.09 4.11 6.66
CA VAL A 430 2.89 5.20 6.12
C VAL A 430 2.74 5.12 4.61
N HIS A 431 2.10 6.14 4.01
CA HIS A 431 1.88 6.09 2.57
C HIS A 431 1.65 7.47 1.97
N THR A 432 2.44 7.78 0.93
CA THR A 432 2.47 9.06 0.21
C THR A 432 2.76 10.27 1.12
N GLY A 433 3.16 11.39 0.55
CA GLY A 433 3.47 12.59 1.32
C GLY A 433 3.40 13.86 0.48
N PRO A 434 2.25 14.14 -0.18
CA PRO A 434 2.12 15.34 -0.99
C PRO A 434 2.29 16.59 -0.14
N PHE A 435 2.79 17.65 -0.78
CA PHE A 435 2.82 18.97 -0.19
C PHE A 435 1.42 19.46 0.17
N ALA A 436 1.33 20.27 1.21
CA ALA A 436 0.06 20.79 1.70
C ALA A 436 -0.25 22.21 1.18
N ASN A 437 0.68 22.86 0.48
CA ASN A 437 0.47 24.16 -0.16
C ASN A 437 -0.02 23.99 -1.62
N ILE A 438 0.77 23.33 -2.47
CA ILE A 438 0.44 23.09 -3.89
C ILE A 438 -0.45 21.86 -4.11
N ALA A 439 -0.59 21.00 -3.09
CA ALA A 439 -1.49 19.86 -3.09
C ALA A 439 -2.24 19.79 -1.75
N HIS A 440 -2.83 18.63 -1.42
CA HIS A 440 -3.79 18.48 -0.33
C HIS A 440 -3.17 18.03 1.01
N GLY A 441 -1.88 17.70 1.06
CA GLY A 441 -1.20 17.56 2.34
C GLY A 441 -1.60 16.38 3.23
N CYS A 442 -2.18 15.31 2.69
CA CYS A 442 -2.64 14.15 3.47
C CYS A 442 -1.97 12.85 3.02
N SER A 443 -2.00 11.82 3.86
CA SER A 443 -1.68 10.44 3.48
C SER A 443 -2.71 9.89 2.47
N SER A 444 -2.42 8.74 1.86
CA SER A 444 -3.24 8.23 0.75
C SER A 444 -4.66 7.81 1.14
N VAL A 445 -5.61 7.95 0.22
CA VAL A 445 -6.98 7.42 0.31
C VAL A 445 -7.00 5.91 0.51
N ILE A 446 -6.12 5.17 -0.17
CA ILE A 446 -6.05 3.70 -0.08
C ILE A 446 -5.64 3.24 1.33
N ALA A 447 -4.66 3.90 1.95
CA ALA A 447 -4.22 3.58 3.32
C ALA A 447 -5.39 3.70 4.30
N ASP A 448 -6.13 4.82 4.24
CA ASP A 448 -7.28 5.04 5.11
C ASP A 448 -8.40 4.03 4.83
N ALA A 449 -8.70 3.75 3.56
CA ALA A 449 -9.72 2.77 3.19
C ALA A 449 -9.39 1.36 3.71
N ILE A 450 -8.14 0.91 3.58
CA ILE A 450 -7.68 -0.38 4.10
C ILE A 450 -7.77 -0.36 5.64
N ALA A 451 -7.24 0.67 6.29
CA ALA A 451 -7.29 0.79 7.75
C ALA A 451 -8.72 0.75 8.28
N LEU A 452 -9.66 1.46 7.65
CA LEU A 452 -11.06 1.51 8.06
C LEU A 452 -11.73 0.15 7.96
N LYS A 453 -11.45 -0.60 6.91
CA LYS A 453 -11.96 -1.96 6.72
C LYS A 453 -11.35 -2.95 7.72
N VAL A 454 -10.04 -2.87 7.96
CA VAL A 454 -9.34 -3.79 8.88
C VAL A 454 -9.73 -3.50 10.34
N ALA A 455 -9.83 -2.22 10.73
CA ALA A 455 -10.30 -1.81 12.06
C ALA A 455 -11.74 -2.30 12.31
N GLY A 456 -12.61 -2.14 11.31
CA GLY A 456 -14.02 -2.51 11.37
C GLY A 456 -14.86 -1.61 12.27
N ARG A 457 -16.17 -1.86 12.32
CA ARG A 457 -17.19 -1.01 12.98
C ARG A 457 -16.83 -0.44 14.36
N GLU A 458 -16.20 -1.25 15.22
CA GLU A 458 -15.87 -0.88 16.61
C GLU A 458 -14.43 -0.33 16.76
N GLY A 459 -13.71 -0.22 15.65
CA GLY A 459 -12.34 0.27 15.59
C GLY A 459 -12.24 1.74 15.15
N TYR A 460 -11.02 2.26 15.21
CA TYR A 460 -10.69 3.66 14.98
C TYR A 460 -9.55 3.78 13.98
N VAL A 461 -9.62 4.79 13.12
CA VAL A 461 -8.54 5.15 12.19
C VAL A 461 -8.25 6.63 12.39
N ILE A 462 -7.04 6.91 12.84
CA ILE A 462 -6.56 8.27 13.10
C ILE A 462 -5.65 8.64 11.96
N THR A 463 -6.00 9.69 11.22
CA THR A 463 -5.22 10.25 10.13
C THR A 463 -4.88 11.70 10.44
N GLU A 464 -4.01 12.33 9.66
CA GLU A 464 -3.65 13.72 9.86
C GLU A 464 -3.66 14.54 8.56
N ALA A 465 -3.80 15.85 8.71
CA ALA A 465 -3.66 16.82 7.64
C ALA A 465 -2.48 17.78 7.90
N GLY A 466 -1.69 18.06 6.86
CA GLY A 466 -0.51 18.94 6.95
C GLY A 466 -0.86 20.42 7.11
N PHE A 467 0.03 21.22 7.73
CA PHE A 467 -0.23 22.62 8.11
C PHE A 467 -1.32 22.80 9.19
N GLY A 468 -1.99 23.95 9.23
CA GLY A 468 -3.07 24.27 10.14
C GLY A 468 -4.43 23.86 9.59
N SER A 469 -5.48 24.15 10.35
CA SER A 469 -6.87 23.86 9.98
C SER A 469 -7.36 24.65 8.75
N ASP A 470 -6.78 25.82 8.52
CA ASP A 470 -7.03 26.72 7.39
C ASP A 470 -6.58 26.14 6.03
N ILE A 471 -5.57 25.28 6.02
CA ILE A 471 -5.01 24.70 4.80
C ILE A 471 -5.20 23.18 4.77
N GLY A 472 -4.67 22.48 5.77
CA GLY A 472 -4.65 21.02 5.77
C GLY A 472 -6.02 20.43 5.92
N MET A 473 -6.73 20.88 6.96
CA MET A 473 -8.03 20.35 7.31
C MET A 473 -9.08 20.71 6.25
N GLU A 474 -9.07 21.94 5.74
CA GLU A 474 -9.90 22.35 4.58
C GLU A 474 -9.69 21.40 3.39
N LYS A 475 -8.45 21.22 2.91
CA LYS A 475 -8.16 20.31 1.79
C LYS A 475 -8.46 18.85 2.10
N PHE A 476 -8.33 18.43 3.35
CA PHE A 476 -8.74 17.10 3.77
C PHE A 476 -10.25 16.89 3.54
N PHE A 477 -11.09 17.85 3.91
CA PHE A 477 -12.53 17.79 3.68
C PHE A 477 -12.89 17.95 2.20
N ASP A 478 -12.40 19.01 1.57
CA ASP A 478 -12.88 19.44 0.26
C ASP A 478 -12.24 18.71 -0.92
N ILE A 479 -11.07 18.10 -0.72
CA ILE A 479 -10.38 17.32 -1.76
C ILE A 479 -10.39 15.83 -1.39
N LYS A 480 -9.79 15.45 -0.25
CA LYS A 480 -9.58 14.03 0.08
C LYS A 480 -10.89 13.31 0.42
N CYS A 481 -11.72 13.85 1.31
CA CYS A 481 -13.02 13.26 1.66
C CYS A 481 -13.96 13.25 0.45
N ARG A 482 -14.02 14.37 -0.29
CA ARG A 482 -14.81 14.46 -1.53
C ARG A 482 -14.39 13.42 -2.59
N SER A 483 -13.09 13.23 -2.83
CA SER A 483 -12.57 12.28 -3.82
C SER A 483 -12.73 10.82 -3.38
N SER A 484 -12.60 10.54 -2.08
CA SER A 484 -12.66 9.18 -1.52
C SER A 484 -14.08 8.72 -1.17
N GLY A 485 -14.99 9.65 -0.89
CA GLY A 485 -16.30 9.37 -0.30
C GLY A 485 -16.25 9.05 1.20
N LEU A 486 -15.10 9.18 1.85
CA LEU A 486 -14.97 8.99 3.30
C LEU A 486 -15.47 10.23 4.05
N VAL A 487 -16.10 10.01 5.20
CA VAL A 487 -16.61 11.07 6.08
C VAL A 487 -15.98 10.85 7.46
N PRO A 488 -15.28 11.84 8.03
CA PRO A 488 -14.74 11.71 9.38
C PRO A 488 -15.86 11.81 10.43
N ASP A 489 -15.76 10.97 11.45
CA ASP A 489 -16.65 10.95 12.61
C ASP A 489 -16.23 11.97 13.68
N ALA A 490 -14.95 12.35 13.73
CA ALA A 490 -14.42 13.30 14.70
C ALA A 490 -13.18 14.04 14.19
N ILE A 491 -12.92 15.20 14.80
CA ILE A 491 -11.75 16.04 14.55
C ILE A 491 -11.02 16.24 15.88
N VAL A 492 -9.69 16.17 15.85
CA VAL A 492 -8.82 16.59 16.95
C VAL A 492 -8.03 17.80 16.49
N LEU A 493 -8.22 18.96 17.14
CA LEU A 493 -7.48 20.18 16.85
C LEU A 493 -6.37 20.38 17.88
N VAL A 494 -5.12 20.25 17.44
CA VAL A 494 -3.93 20.36 18.31
C VAL A 494 -3.50 21.82 18.44
N SER A 495 -3.32 22.25 19.69
CA SER A 495 -2.76 23.55 20.05
C SER A 495 -1.77 23.40 21.20
N SER A 496 -0.92 24.41 21.41
CA SER A 496 -0.05 24.48 22.59
C SER A 496 -0.08 25.89 23.17
N VAL A 497 0.07 25.99 24.50
CA VAL A 497 0.08 27.28 25.20
C VAL A 497 1.15 28.22 24.64
N ARG A 498 2.32 27.68 24.27
CA ARG A 498 3.41 28.47 23.68
C ARG A 498 3.08 28.98 22.27
N ALA A 499 2.45 28.15 21.43
CA ALA A 499 2.03 28.56 20.10
C ALA A 499 0.92 29.62 20.16
N LEU A 500 -0.05 29.47 21.07
CA LEU A 500 -1.10 30.48 21.28
C LEU A 500 -0.53 31.81 21.78
N LYS A 501 0.40 31.80 22.76
CA LYS A 501 1.09 33.03 23.19
C LYS A 501 1.83 33.74 22.03
N MET A 502 2.33 32.99 21.05
CA MET A 502 2.96 33.60 19.87
C MET A 502 1.92 34.27 18.96
N HIS A 503 0.75 33.64 18.75
CA HIS A 503 -0.36 34.26 18.03
C HIS A 503 -0.89 35.52 18.72
N GLY A 504 -0.83 35.57 20.06
CA GLY A 504 -1.17 36.76 20.84
C GLY A 504 -0.16 37.91 20.80
N GLY A 505 0.90 37.81 19.99
CA GLY A 505 1.92 38.85 19.81
C GLY A 505 3.23 38.63 20.59
N GLY A 506 3.50 37.40 21.03
CA GLY A 506 4.78 37.05 21.67
C GLY A 506 5.99 37.26 20.74
N HIS A 507 7.19 37.39 21.34
CA HIS A 507 8.44 37.66 20.62
C HIS A 507 8.72 36.65 19.47
N PRO A 508 9.22 37.09 18.30
CA PRO A 508 9.54 36.17 17.21
C PRO A 508 10.52 35.07 17.61
N VAL A 509 10.20 33.82 17.27
CA VAL A 509 11.05 32.66 17.56
C VAL A 509 11.94 32.35 16.35
N THR A 510 13.25 32.37 16.57
CA THR A 510 14.25 32.01 15.55
C THR A 510 14.91 30.69 15.92
N PRO A 511 14.94 29.69 15.02
CA PRO A 511 15.64 28.43 15.26
C PRO A 511 17.10 28.65 15.70
N GLY A 512 17.53 27.92 16.72
CA GLY A 512 18.90 28.00 17.26
C GLY A 512 19.14 29.15 18.26
N ARG A 513 18.17 30.02 18.51
CA ARG A 513 18.24 31.01 19.61
C ARG A 513 17.48 30.52 20.84
N PRO A 514 17.90 30.91 22.06
CA PRO A 514 17.13 30.67 23.27
C PRO A 514 15.71 31.21 23.15
N LEU A 515 14.75 30.49 23.72
CA LEU A 515 13.37 30.96 23.79
C LEU A 515 13.26 32.15 24.74
N ASP A 516 12.48 33.15 24.33
CA ASP A 516 12.15 34.29 25.18
C ASP A 516 11.41 33.85 26.46
N GLN A 517 11.63 34.55 27.58
CA GLN A 517 11.02 34.20 28.87
C GLN A 517 9.50 34.18 28.80
N THR A 518 8.90 35.00 27.93
CA THR A 518 7.46 35.03 27.67
C THR A 518 6.90 33.65 27.29
N TYR A 519 7.71 32.78 26.67
CA TYR A 519 7.31 31.42 26.33
C TYR A 519 7.55 30.39 27.44
N LEU A 520 8.45 30.69 28.37
CA LEU A 520 8.83 29.81 29.48
C LEU A 520 8.03 30.07 30.77
N GLN A 521 7.42 31.25 30.89
CA GLN A 521 6.61 31.66 32.04
C GLN A 521 5.12 31.70 31.69
N GLU A 522 4.28 31.74 32.73
CA GLU A 522 2.86 32.01 32.58
C GLU A 522 2.64 33.44 32.06
N ASN A 523 1.76 33.59 31.07
CA ASN A 523 1.31 34.89 30.57
C ASN A 523 -0.10 34.72 30.00
N LEU A 524 -1.10 35.01 30.83
CA LEU A 524 -2.51 34.82 30.48
C LEU A 524 -3.00 35.83 29.45
N GLU A 525 -2.48 37.07 29.47
CA GLU A 525 -2.88 38.12 28.53
C GLU A 525 -2.50 37.76 27.08
N LEU A 526 -1.28 37.27 26.86
CA LEU A 526 -0.87 36.81 25.52
C LEU A 526 -1.58 35.53 25.10
N LEU A 527 -1.89 34.65 26.05
CA LEU A 527 -2.65 33.45 25.75
C LEU A 527 -4.08 33.81 25.31
N GLU A 528 -4.73 34.73 26.02
CA GLU A 528 -6.07 35.23 25.69
C GLU A 528 -6.11 35.94 24.34
N LYS A 529 -5.11 36.78 24.02
CA LYS A 529 -5.00 37.42 22.69
C LYS A 529 -4.76 36.44 21.54
N GLY A 530 -4.18 35.27 21.83
CA GLY A 530 -3.85 34.26 20.83
C GLY A 530 -4.92 33.20 20.61
N LEU A 531 -5.90 33.10 21.50
CA LEU A 531 -7.13 32.31 21.34
C LEU A 531 -8.12 33.08 20.46
#